data_AF-A0A524KQ40-F1
#
_entry.id   AF-A0A524KQ40-F1
#
_cell.length_a   1.000
_cell.length_b   1.000
_cell.length_c   1.000
_cell.angle_alpha   90.00
_cell.angle_beta   90.00
_cell.angle_gamma   90.00
#
_symmetry.space_group_name_H-M   'P 1'
#
loop_
_entity.id
_entity.type
_entity.pdbx_description
1 polymer ?
#
loop_
_entity_poly.entity_id
_entity_poly.type
_entity_poly.pdbx_seq_one_letter_code
_entity_poly.pdbx_strand_id
1 'polypeptide(L)'
;MNGVERYVAVLKGAAVDYLPRTPILMQYAAEYIGSDYAAFASDYGVLVKANMACAADFGIDQLSTISDSYRETQGFGSTVEYH
;
A
#
# COMPACT_ATOMS: atom_id res chain seq x y z
N MET A 1 -2.14 -0.50 22.00
CA MET A 1 -1.37 -1.46 21.18
C MET A 1 -0.71 -0.73 20.03
N ASN A 2 0.41 -1.23 19.50
CA ASN A 2 0.95 -0.77 18.22
C ASN A 2 0.23 -1.46 17.03
N GLY A 3 0.51 -1.03 15.80
CA GLY A 3 -0.18 -1.55 14.60
C GLY A 3 -0.01 -3.07 14.41
N VAL A 4 1.18 -3.60 14.66
CA VAL A 4 1.47 -5.04 14.53
C VAL A 4 0.70 -5.85 15.58
N GLU A 5 0.74 -5.41 16.84
CA GLU A 5 0.00 -6.04 17.94
C GLU A 5 -1.50 -6.08 17.64
N ARG A 6 -2.05 -4.95 17.19
CA ARG A 6 -3.47 -4.81 16.85
C ARG A 6 -3.86 -5.72 15.69
N TYR A 7 -3.08 -5.72 14.60
CA TYR A 7 -3.33 -6.56 13.44
C TYR A 7 -3.31 -8.06 13.80
N VAL A 8 -2.29 -8.50 14.55
CA VAL A 8 -2.16 -9.91 14.98
C VAL A 8 -3.27 -10.30 15.96
N ALA A 9 -3.71 -9.41 16.85
CA ALA A 9 -4.80 -9.66 17.78
C ALA A 9 -6.13 -9.89 17.04
N VAL A 10 -6.44 -9.08 16.02
CA VAL A 10 -7.63 -9.28 15.17
C VAL A 10 -7.60 -10.64 14.47
N LEU A 11 -6.46 -11.04 13.90
CA LEU A 11 -6.32 -12.35 13.24
C LEU A 11 -6.56 -13.53 14.21
N LYS A 12 -6.32 -13.33 15.49
CA LYS A 12 -6.51 -14.34 16.55
C LYS A 12 -7.89 -14.26 17.22
N GLY A 13 -8.76 -13.34 16.80
CA GLY A 13 -10.05 -13.10 17.45
C GLY A 13 -9.93 -12.54 18.88
N ALA A 14 -8.80 -11.91 19.21
CA ALA A 14 -8.57 -11.31 20.52
C ALA A 14 -9.12 -9.88 20.59
N ALA A 15 -9.33 -9.37 21.81
CA ALA A 15 -9.76 -8.00 22.04
C ALA A 15 -8.71 -6.98 21.53
N VAL A 16 -9.18 -5.88 20.94
CA VAL A 16 -8.36 -4.76 20.47
C VAL A 16 -8.90 -3.43 20.96
N ASP A 17 -8.06 -2.38 20.94
CA ASP A 17 -8.40 -1.01 21.33
C ASP A 17 -9.28 -0.35 20.25
N TYR A 18 -8.99 -0.61 18.98
CA TYR A 18 -9.84 -0.36 17.82
C TYR A 18 -9.42 -1.28 16.65
N LEU A 19 -10.20 -1.34 15.57
CA LEU A 19 -9.87 -2.15 14.40
C LEU A 19 -8.66 -1.57 13.63
N PRO A 20 -7.71 -2.40 13.17
CA PRO A 20 -6.54 -1.93 12.44
C PRO A 20 -6.93 -1.29 11.11
N ARG A 21 -6.27 -0.19 10.76
CA ARG A 21 -6.43 0.53 9.49
C ARG A 21 -5.51 -0.09 8.45
N THR A 22 -6.07 -0.94 7.59
CA THR A 22 -5.33 -1.66 6.53
C THR A 22 -5.89 -1.39 5.13
N PRO A 23 -6.03 -0.12 4.69
CA PRO A 23 -6.53 0.19 3.36
C PRO A 23 -5.49 -0.16 2.27
N ILE A 24 -5.99 -0.48 1.07
CA ILE A 24 -5.19 -0.57 -0.15
C ILE A 24 -5.36 0.77 -0.89
N LEU A 25 -4.33 1.62 -0.87
CA LEU A 25 -4.43 3.01 -1.35
C LEU A 25 -4.14 3.18 -2.85
N MET A 26 -3.13 2.48 -3.36
CA MET A 26 -2.74 2.49 -4.77
C MET A 26 -2.68 3.90 -5.38
N GLN A 27 -3.57 4.22 -6.32
CA GLN A 27 -3.64 5.51 -7.01
C GLN A 27 -3.70 6.70 -6.04
N TYR A 28 -4.49 6.58 -4.97
CA TYR A 28 -4.61 7.66 -3.99
C TYR A 28 -3.26 8.01 -3.35
N ALA A 29 -2.45 6.99 -3.02
CA ALA A 29 -1.14 7.23 -2.41
C ALA A 29 -0.18 7.89 -3.40
N ALA A 30 -0.27 7.55 -4.68
CA ALA A 30 0.52 8.18 -5.74
C ALA A 30 0.18 9.67 -5.87
N GLU A 31 -1.10 9.99 -5.99
CA GLU A 31 -1.60 11.37 -6.09
C GLU A 31 -1.26 12.18 -4.82
N TYR A 32 -1.31 11.54 -3.65
CA TYR A 32 -1.01 12.16 -2.36
C TYR A 32 0.40 12.76 -2.29
N ILE A 33 1.38 12.13 -2.95
CA ILE A 33 2.75 12.64 -3.03
C ILE A 33 3.03 13.47 -4.30
N GLY A 34 1.99 13.81 -5.06
CA GLY A 34 2.09 14.54 -6.32
C GLY A 34 2.63 13.72 -7.49
N SER A 35 2.48 12.39 -7.44
CA SER A 35 2.85 11.45 -8.51
C SER A 35 1.59 10.91 -9.22
N ASP A 36 1.77 9.97 -10.13
CA ASP A 36 0.70 9.26 -10.83
C ASP A 36 0.77 7.73 -10.65
N TYR A 37 -0.26 7.03 -11.16
CA TYR A 37 -0.39 5.58 -11.10
C TYR A 37 0.77 4.86 -11.77
N ALA A 38 1.17 5.34 -12.96
CA ALA A 38 2.17 4.70 -13.79
C ALA A 38 3.49 4.62 -13.04
N ALA A 39 3.89 5.73 -12.41
CA ALA A 39 5.06 5.81 -11.58
C ALA A 39 4.93 4.92 -10.33
N PHE A 40 3.76 4.91 -9.66
CA PHE A 40 3.53 4.03 -8.51
C PHE A 40 3.66 2.53 -8.86
N ALA A 41 3.13 2.11 -10.02
CA ALA A 41 3.15 0.73 -10.47
C ALA A 41 4.53 0.29 -10.99
N SER A 42 5.26 1.18 -11.66
CA SER A 42 6.51 0.88 -12.35
C SER A 42 7.79 1.21 -11.57
N ASP A 43 7.75 2.13 -10.61
CA ASP A 43 8.90 2.54 -9.79
C ASP A 43 8.69 2.19 -8.31
N TYR A 44 9.52 1.28 -7.79
CA TYR A 44 9.44 0.85 -6.39
C TYR A 44 9.70 2.00 -5.40
N GLY A 45 10.50 3.00 -5.79
CA GLY A 45 10.78 4.17 -4.96
C GLY A 45 9.54 5.04 -4.77
N VAL A 46 8.76 5.22 -5.84
CA VAL A 46 7.47 5.93 -5.79
C VAL A 46 6.48 5.14 -4.93
N LEU A 47 6.38 3.82 -5.13
CA LEU A 47 5.52 2.94 -4.32
C LEU A 47 5.80 3.10 -2.83
N VAL A 48 7.08 2.98 -2.43
CA VAL A 48 7.49 3.07 -1.02
C VAL A 48 7.22 4.47 -0.47
N LYS A 49 7.62 5.52 -1.20
CA LYS A 49 7.43 6.91 -0.76
C LYS A 49 5.96 7.25 -0.54
N ALA A 50 5.10 6.87 -1.49
CA ALA A 50 3.66 7.07 -1.45
C ALA A 50 3.02 6.43 -0.22
N ASN A 51 3.28 5.13 -0.01
CA ASN A 51 2.74 4.39 1.12
C ASN A 51 3.25 4.91 2.47
N MET A 52 4.55 5.23 2.58
CA MET A 52 5.13 5.77 3.81
C MET A 52 4.55 7.13 4.18
N ALA A 53 4.31 8.02 3.20
CA ALA A 53 3.69 9.31 3.44
C ALA A 53 2.27 9.15 3.99
N CYS A 54 1.44 8.34 3.32
CA CYS A 54 0.08 8.07 3.81
C CYS A 54 0.07 7.38 5.19
N ALA A 55 1.01 6.49 5.47
CA ALA A 55 1.08 5.86 6.79
C ALA A 55 1.43 6.84 7.91
N ALA A 56 2.35 7.77 7.64
CA ALA A 56 2.71 8.81 8.59
C ALA A 56 1.53 9.74 8.90
N ASP A 57 0.78 10.16 7.88
CA ASP A 57 -0.26 11.19 8.03
C ASP A 57 -1.63 10.62 8.43
N PHE A 58 -1.95 9.37 8.05
CA PHE A 58 -3.24 8.74 8.36
C PHE A 58 -3.19 7.67 9.46
N GLY A 59 -1.99 7.37 9.98
CA GLY A 59 -1.79 6.38 11.04
C GLY A 59 -2.21 4.98 10.60
N ILE A 60 -1.70 4.53 9.46
CA ILE A 60 -1.99 3.22 8.86
C ILE A 60 -1.26 2.13 9.66
N ASP A 61 -1.97 1.05 10.01
CA ASP A 61 -1.44 -0.02 10.86
C ASP A 61 -0.68 -1.10 10.08
N GLN A 62 -0.87 -1.16 8.76
CA GLN A 62 -0.19 -2.12 7.88
C GLN A 62 0.26 -1.44 6.58
N LEU A 63 1.54 -1.59 6.27
CA LEU A 63 2.09 -1.27 4.96
C LEU A 63 2.29 -2.55 4.15
N SER A 64 2.01 -2.48 2.86
CA SER A 64 2.22 -3.56 1.93
C SER A 64 2.86 -3.04 0.65
N THR A 65 3.66 -3.89 -0.02
CA THR A 65 4.25 -3.56 -1.32
C THR A 65 3.32 -3.90 -2.48
N ILE A 66 2.02 -3.76 -2.26
CA ILE A 66 0.99 -4.11 -3.25
C ILE A 66 0.97 -3.04 -4.36
N SER A 67 1.02 -3.52 -5.60
CA SER A 67 0.77 -2.77 -6.83
C SER A 67 -0.38 -3.42 -7.60
N ASP A 68 -0.49 -3.18 -8.92
CA ASP A 68 -1.36 -3.98 -9.79
C ASP A 68 -0.80 -5.37 -10.12
N SER A 69 -1.67 -6.18 -10.71
CA SER A 69 -1.35 -7.45 -11.38
C SER A 69 -0.57 -7.27 -12.69
N TYR A 70 -0.44 -6.05 -13.23
CA TYR A 70 0.33 -5.83 -14.46
C TYR A 70 1.82 -6.07 -14.24
N ARG A 71 2.35 -5.89 -13.01
CA ARG A 71 3.73 -6.29 -12.67
C ARG A 71 3.99 -7.78 -12.92
N GLU A 72 3.06 -8.65 -12.58
CA GLU A 72 3.20 -10.09 -12.84
C GLU A 72 3.18 -10.35 -14.35
N THR A 73 2.26 -9.71 -15.06
CA THR A 73 2.12 -9.84 -16.52
C THR A 73 3.37 -9.34 -17.27
N GLN A 74 3.96 -8.24 -16.80
CA GLN A 74 5.25 -7.73 -17.27
C GLN A 74 6.38 -8.71 -16.98
N GLY A 75 6.38 -9.37 -15.81
CA GLY A 75 7.33 -10.43 -15.47
C GLY A 75 7.31 -11.60 -16.46
N PHE A 76 6.16 -11.87 -17.09
CA PHE A 76 6.01 -12.85 -18.17
C PHE A 76 6.33 -12.32 -19.58
N GLY A 77 6.80 -11.07 -19.70
CA GLY A 77 7.29 -10.49 -20.96
C GLY A 77 6.28 -9.62 -21.72
N SER A 78 5.13 -9.30 -21.11
CA SER A 78 4.18 -8.36 -21.73
C SER A 78 4.62 -6.91 -21.61
N THR A 79 4.15 -6.06 -22.52
CA THR A 79 4.31 -4.61 -22.45
C THR A 79 3.06 -4.01 -21.79
N VAL A 80 3.26 -3.07 -20.86
CA VAL A 80 2.18 -2.37 -20.14
C VAL A 80 2.23 -0.90 -20.52
N GLU A 81 1.10 -0.35 -20.94
CA GLU A 81 0.94 1.07 -21.25
C GLU A 81 -0.03 1.70 -20.23
N TYR A 82 0.35 2.85 -19.67
CA TYR A 82 -0.45 3.62 -18.72
C TYR A 82 -0.93 4.90 -19.42
N HIS A 83 -2.15 5.35 -19.12
CA HIS A 83 -2.80 6.52 -19.74
C HIS A 83 -3.22 7.55 -18.69
#